data_AF-A0A4Q5QN14-F1
#
_entry.id   AF-A0A4Q5QN14-F1
#
_cell.length_a   1.000
_cell.length_b   1.000
_cell.length_c   1.000
_cell.angle_alpha   90.00
_cell.angle_beta   90.00
_cell.angle_gamma   90.00
#
_symmetry.space_group_name_H-M   'P 1'
#
loop_
_entity.id
_entity.type
_entity.pdbx_description
1 polymer ?
#
loop_
_entity_poly.entity_id
_entity_poly.type
_entity_poly.pdbx_seq_one_letter_code
_entity_poly.pdbx_strand_id
1 'polypeptide(L)' 'MFALKRTNNESPDFLYLVPLLDAELRDRYQDLQDEYDQHNVLLHVDTVVVAYADNQPVGCG' A
#
# COMPACT_ATOMS: atom_id res chain seq x y z
N MET A 1 -1.01 4.08 20.34
CA MET A 1 0.32 4.70 20.10
C MET A 1 0.62 4.63 18.61
N PHE A 2 1.13 5.71 18.01
CA PHE A 2 1.49 5.69 16.58
C PHE A 2 3.01 5.56 16.41
N ALA A 3 3.42 4.76 15.44
CA ALA A 3 4.83 4.55 15.09
C ALA A 3 5.01 4.53 13.57
N LEU A 4 6.20 4.92 13.11
CA LEU A 4 6.60 4.86 11.71
C LEU A 4 7.84 3.96 11.58
N LYS A 5 7.86 3.10 10.57
CA LYS A 5 9.00 2.25 10.24
C LYS A 5 9.42 2.52 8.81
N ARG A 6 10.70 2.86 8.62
CA ARG A 6 11.32 2.96 7.29
C ARG A 6 11.81 1.59 6.85
N THR A 7 11.55 1.22 5.61
CA THR A 7 11.81 -0.10 5.02
C THR A 7 11.76 0.01 3.49
N ASN A 8 11.56 -1.10 2.78
CA ASN A 8 11.43 -1.18 1.33
C ASN A 8 10.10 -1.88 0.96
N ASN A 9 9.84 -2.02 -0.33
CA ASN A 9 8.63 -2.65 -0.87
C ASN A 9 8.56 -4.18 -0.64
N GLU A 10 9.58 -4.80 -0.06
CA GLU A 10 9.57 -6.22 0.33
C GLU A 10 9.04 -6.43 1.75
N SER A 11 8.74 -5.36 2.48
CA SER A 11 8.15 -5.44 3.82
C SER A 11 6.82 -6.21 3.80
N PRO A 12 6.63 -7.25 4.63
CA PRO A 12 5.38 -7.99 4.67
C PRO A 12 4.14 -7.12 4.97
N ASP A 13 4.32 -6.10 5.81
CA ASP A 13 3.23 -5.16 6.14
C ASP A 13 2.89 -4.23 4.97
N PHE A 14 3.88 -3.87 4.15
CA PHE A 14 3.64 -3.10 2.93
C PHE A 14 2.88 -3.95 1.91
N LEU A 15 3.34 -5.18 1.69
CA LEU A 15 2.70 -6.15 0.80
C LEU A 15 1.29 -6.55 1.29
N TYR A 16 1.01 -6.43 2.58
CA TYR A 16 -0.33 -6.62 3.15
C TYR A 16 -1.26 -5.42 2.87
N LEU A 17 -0.76 -4.19 2.98
CA LEU A 17 -1.56 -2.97 2.83
C LEU A 17 -1.89 -2.65 1.37
N VAL A 18 -0.99 -2.94 0.42
CA VAL A 18 -1.17 -2.62 -1.00
C VAL A 18 -2.47 -3.24 -1.58
N PRO A 19 -2.74 -4.55 -1.43
CA PRO A 19 -3.97 -5.14 -1.96
C PRO A 19 -5.26 -4.59 -1.33
N LEU A 20 -5.19 -4.08 -0.09
CA LEU A 20 -6.34 -3.44 0.56
C LEU A 20 -6.69 -2.11 -0.12
N LEU A 21 -5.67 -1.35 -0.52
CA LEU A 21 -5.86 -0.14 -1.32
C LEU A 21 -6.40 -0.50 -2.71
N ASP A 22 -5.81 -1.50 -3.38
CA ASP A 22 -6.29 -1.94 -4.71
C ASP A 22 -7.76 -2.35 -4.68
N ALA A 23 -8.20 -3.06 -3.65
CA ALA A 23 -9.60 -3.45 -3.47
C ALA A 23 -10.52 -2.23 -3.28
N GLU A 24 -10.10 -1.22 -2.50
CA GLU A 24 -10.87 0.02 -2.31
C GLU A 24 -10.96 0.84 -3.60
N LEU A 25 -9.85 0.95 -4.34
CA LEU A 25 -9.81 1.65 -5.62
C LEU A 25 -10.71 0.95 -6.65
N ARG A 26 -10.69 -0.38 -6.70
CA ARG A 26 -11.57 -1.18 -7.56
C ARG A 26 -13.05 -0.98 -7.23
N ASP A 27 -13.42 -0.94 -5.96
CA ASP A 27 -14.79 -0.66 -5.53
C ASP A 27 -15.24 0.76 -5.92
N ARG A 28 -14.34 1.73 -5.82
CA ARG A 28 -14.60 3.14 -6.15
C ARG A 28 -14.72 3.40 -7.65
N TYR A 29 -13.79 2.86 -8.44
CA TYR A 29 -13.64 3.19 -9.86
C TYR A 29 -14.24 2.14 -10.80
N GLN A 30 -14.54 0.93 -10.31
CA GLN A 30 -15.12 -0.16 -11.09
C GLN A 30 -14.29 -0.39 -12.37
N ASP A 31 -14.93 -0.44 -13.54
CA ASP A 31 -14.28 -0.65 -14.82
C ASP A 31 -13.22 0.42 -15.16
N LEU A 32 -13.33 1.64 -14.61
CA LEU A 32 -12.33 2.68 -14.83
C LEU A 32 -10.98 2.33 -14.16
N GLN A 33 -10.98 1.45 -13.16
CA GLN A 33 -9.76 1.00 -12.51
C GLN A 33 -8.84 0.24 -13.48
N ASP A 34 -9.39 -0.47 -14.48
CA ASP A 34 -8.58 -1.18 -15.48
C ASP A 34 -7.72 -0.20 -16.31
N GLU A 35 -8.20 1.02 -16.55
CA GLU A 35 -7.43 2.08 -17.22
C GLU A 35 -6.30 2.63 -16.34
N TYR A 36 -6.45 2.57 -15.01
CA TYR A 36 -5.46 3.04 -14.05
C TYR A 36 -4.43 1.98 -13.67
N ASP A 37 -4.79 0.69 -13.68
CA ASP A 37 -3.93 -0.40 -13.25
C ASP A 37 -2.62 -0.46 -14.06
N GLN A 38 -2.65 -0.10 -15.35
CA GLN A 38 -1.44 -0.01 -16.18
C GLN A 38 -0.44 1.04 -15.70
N HIS A 39 -0.89 2.05 -14.95
CA HIS A 39 -0.08 3.10 -14.36
C HIS A 39 0.29 2.80 -12.89
N ASN A 40 -0.46 1.92 -12.22
CA ASN A 40 -0.30 1.57 -10.82
C ASN A 40 0.66 0.38 -10.63
N VAL A 41 1.87 0.49 -11.17
CA VAL A 41 2.89 -0.57 -11.11
C VAL A 41 3.91 -0.25 -10.04
N LEU A 42 4.02 -1.13 -9.04
CA LEU A 42 5.10 -1.07 -8.06
C LEU A 42 6.38 -1.67 -8.63
N LEU A 43 7.39 -0.82 -8.84
CA LEU A 43 8.76 -1.24 -9.11
C LEU A 43 9.52 -1.45 -7.78
N HIS A 44 10.83 -1.66 -7.85
CA HIS A 44 11.69 -1.71 -6.67
C HIS A 44 11.71 -0.34 -5.96
N VAL A 45 11.36 -0.32 -4.67
CA VAL A 45 11.32 0.89 -3.85
C VAL A 45 12.02 0.64 -2.51
N ASP A 46 13.16 1.29 -2.30
CA ASP A 46 13.98 1.13 -1.08
C ASP A 46 13.56 2.03 0.08
N THR A 47 12.59 2.93 -0.14
CA THR A 47 12.29 4.05 0.78
C THR A 47 10.84 4.07 1.25
N VAL A 48 10.26 2.90 1.48
CA VAL A 48 8.89 2.76 2.00
C VAL A 48 8.83 3.14 3.47
N VAL A 49 7.75 3.79 3.87
CA VAL A 49 7.39 4.02 5.27
C VAL A 49 6.09 3.29 5.57
N VAL A 50 6.05 2.52 6.66
CA VAL A 50 4.83 1.89 7.19
C VAL A 50 4.44 2.57 8.50
N ALA A 51 3.18 2.98 8.60
CA ALA A 51 2.57 3.54 9.79
C ALA A 51 1.83 2.45 10.59
N TYR A 52 2.01 2.47 11.90
CA TYR A 52 1.38 1.54 12.82
C TYR A 52 0.53 2.27 13.86
N ALA A 53 -0.63 1.71 14.17
CA ALA A 53 -1.45 2.06 15.32
C ALA A 53 -1.59 0.80 16.18
N ASP A 54 -1.16 0.87 17.45
CA ASP A 54 -1.25 -0.24 18.40
C ASP A 54 -0.67 -1.56 17.84
N ASN A 55 0.50 -1.45 17.21
CA ASN A 55 1.25 -2.52 16.53
C ASN A 55 0.58 -3.13 15.29
N GLN A 56 -0.56 -2.60 14.82
CA GLN A 56 -1.15 -2.99 13.56
C GLN A 56 -0.74 -2.02 12.44
N PRO A 57 -0.36 -2.51 11.24
CA PRO A 57 -0.10 -1.65 10.10
C PRO A 57 -1.40 -1.00 9.62
N VAL A 58 -1.40 0.32 9.50
CA VAL A 58 -2.59 1.12 9.15
C VAL A 58 -2.40 2.02 7.93
N GLY A 59 -1.18 2.09 7.39
CA GLY A 59 -0.90 2.85 6.17
C GLY A 59 0.55 2.72 5.73
N CYS A 60 0.82 3.01 4.47
CA CYS A 60 2.17 3.01 3.91
C CYS A 60 2.33 4.01 2.75
N GLY A 61 3.57 4.34 2.39
CA GLY A 61 3.92 5.21 1.26
C GLY A 61 5.41 5.42 1.10
#